data_AF-G9KKZ7-F1
#
_entry.id   AF-G9KKZ7-F1
#
_cell.length_a   1.000
_cell.length_b   1.000
_cell.length_c   1.000
_cell.angle_alpha   90.00
_cell.angle_beta   90.00
_cell.angle_gamma   90.00
#
_symmetry.space_group_name_H-M   'P 1'
#
loop_
_entity.id
_entity.type
_entity.pdbx_description
1 polymer ?
#
loop_
_entity_poly.entity_id
_entity_poly.type
_entity_poly.pdbx_seq_one_letter_code
_entity_poly.pdbx_strand_id
1 'polypeptide(L)'
;TMQSGDDGSLAHEDEGALRTSCHVFMVDPDLFSHKIHQGIARRFGFECTADPDTNGCLEFPASSLPVLQFISVLYRDMGELIEGVRARAFADGDADAQQNAST
;
A
#
# COMPACT_ATOMS: atom_id res chain seq x y z
N THR A 1 51.43 6.35 -11.54
CA THR A 1 50.27 5.45 -11.57
C THR A 1 49.04 6.26 -11.21
N MET A 2 48.15 6.44 -12.17
CA MET A 2 46.88 7.15 -11.99
C MET A 2 45.99 6.33 -11.04
N GLN A 3 45.47 6.96 -10.00
CA GLN A 3 44.30 6.45 -9.29
C GLN A 3 43.10 7.16 -9.89
N SER A 4 42.41 6.49 -10.81
CA SER A 4 41.07 6.87 -11.23
C SER A 4 40.14 6.62 -10.05
N GLY A 5 39.74 7.69 -9.37
CA GLY A 5 38.55 7.66 -8.53
C GLY A 5 37.35 7.54 -9.45
N ASP A 6 36.79 6.34 -9.52
CA ASP A 6 35.49 6.06 -10.13
C ASP A 6 34.40 6.62 -9.20
N ASP A 7 34.23 7.94 -9.27
CA ASP A 7 33.02 8.65 -8.85
C ASP A 7 32.08 8.62 -10.04
N GLY A 8 31.22 7.61 -10.09
CA GLY A 8 30.42 7.34 -11.28
C GLY A 8 29.25 6.40 -11.02
N SER A 9 28.09 6.99 -10.73
CA SER A 9 26.77 6.39 -10.95
C SER A 9 26.22 5.42 -9.89
N LEU A 10 25.86 5.95 -8.72
CA LEU A 10 24.76 5.39 -7.89
C LEU A 10 23.47 6.21 -8.01
N ALA A 11 23.35 7.07 -9.02
CA ALA A 11 22.27 8.04 -9.11
C ALA A 11 21.65 8.10 -10.51
N HIS A 12 21.08 6.99 -10.99
CA HIS A 12 20.13 7.05 -12.11
C HIS A 12 19.24 5.82 -12.29
N GLU A 13 18.56 5.32 -11.23
CA GLU A 13 17.51 4.29 -11.44
C GLU A 13 16.20 4.51 -10.66
N ASP A 14 16.02 5.59 -9.87
CA ASP A 14 14.83 5.76 -9.01
C ASP A 14 14.10 7.11 -9.20
N GLU A 15 14.18 7.73 -10.37
CA GLU A 15 13.44 9.00 -10.64
C GLU A 15 12.08 8.74 -11.30
N GLY A 16 11.74 7.47 -11.57
CA GLY A 16 10.47 7.03 -12.17
C GLY A 16 9.63 6.08 -11.30
N ALA A 17 10.21 5.46 -10.27
CA ALA A 17 9.47 4.61 -9.34
C ALA A 17 8.75 5.50 -8.32
N LEU A 18 7.42 5.52 -8.40
CA LEU A 18 6.62 6.25 -7.43
C LEU A 18 6.81 5.59 -6.06
N ARG A 19 7.46 6.27 -5.12
CA ARG A 19 7.62 5.80 -3.74
C ARG A 19 6.26 5.68 -3.06
N THR A 20 5.66 4.51 -3.20
CA THR A 20 4.42 4.12 -2.54
C THR A 20 4.76 3.55 -1.17
N SER A 21 4.30 4.23 -0.11
CA SER A 21 4.44 3.73 1.26
C SER A 21 3.12 3.15 1.77
N CYS A 22 3.19 2.01 2.45
CA CYS A 22 2.06 1.48 3.23
C CYS A 22 2.37 1.61 4.72
N HIS A 23 1.42 2.18 5.46
CA HIS A 23 1.47 2.25 6.91
C HIS A 23 0.47 1.26 7.48
N VAL A 24 0.96 0.23 8.16
CA VAL A 24 0.12 -0.77 8.81
C VAL A 24 -0.01 -0.42 10.28
N PHE A 25 -1.24 -0.20 10.72
CA PHE A 25 -1.57 -0.03 12.13
C PHE A 25 -2.30 -1.28 12.60
N MET A 26 -1.98 -1.73 13.81
CA MET A 26 -2.63 -2.86 14.45
C MET A 26 -3.25 -2.44 15.77
N VAL A 27 -4.40 -3.00 16.07
CA VAL A 27 -5.00 -2.98 17.40
C VAL A 27 -4.82 -4.37 18.00
N ASP A 28 -4.27 -4.42 19.20
CA ASP A 28 -4.11 -5.67 19.94
C ASP A 28 -5.50 -6.23 20.29
N PRO A 29 -5.87 -7.43 19.79
CA PRO A 29 -7.21 -7.97 19.98
C PRO A 29 -7.48 -8.39 21.43
N ASP A 30 -6.45 -8.64 22.24
CA ASP A 30 -6.61 -9.12 23.62
C ASP A 30 -6.75 -7.98 24.62
N LEU A 31 -6.33 -6.77 24.23
CA LEU A 31 -6.34 -5.59 25.12
C LEU A 31 -7.73 -4.97 25.27
N PHE A 32 -8.62 -5.17 24.29
CA PHE A 32 -9.89 -4.48 24.20
C PHE A 32 -11.06 -5.41 23.89
N SER A 33 -12.20 -5.16 24.54
CA SER A 33 -13.44 -5.86 24.20
C SER A 33 -13.95 -5.49 22.81
N HIS A 34 -14.72 -6.39 22.20
CA HIS A 34 -15.39 -6.19 20.91
C HIS A 34 -16.11 -4.82 20.76
N LYS A 35 -16.67 -4.25 21.84
CA LYS A 35 -17.33 -2.93 21.79
C LYS A 35 -16.38 -1.80 21.39
N ILE A 36 -15.11 -1.89 21.78
CA ILE A 36 -14.09 -0.90 21.42
C ILE A 36 -13.67 -1.10 19.96
N HIS A 37 -13.48 -2.35 19.54
CA HIS A 37 -13.21 -2.72 18.15
C HIS A 37 -14.30 -2.23 17.20
N GLN A 38 -15.58 -2.32 17.56
CA GLN A 38 -16.67 -1.70 16.80
C GLN A 38 -16.51 -0.19 16.63
N GLY A 39 -16.08 0.53 17.68
CA GLY A 39 -15.87 1.97 17.62
C GLY A 39 -14.75 2.36 16.66
N ILE A 40 -13.68 1.55 16.61
CA ILE A 40 -12.55 1.72 15.71
C ILE A 40 -12.97 1.40 14.28
N ALA A 41 -13.59 0.25 14.04
CA ALA A 41 -14.06 -0.20 12.72
C ALA A 41 -14.97 0.83 12.04
N ARG A 42 -15.93 1.41 12.80
CA ARG A 42 -16.83 2.47 12.29
C ARG A 42 -16.09 3.70 11.79
N ARG A 43 -14.95 4.06 12.38
CA ARG A 43 -14.14 5.22 11.93
C ARG A 43 -13.50 4.97 10.57
N PHE A 44 -13.23 3.70 10.25
CA PHE A 44 -12.66 3.27 8.97
C PHE A 44 -13.73 2.80 7.98
N GLY A 45 -15.01 2.88 8.33
CA GLY A 45 -16.12 2.56 7.43
C GLY A 45 -16.44 1.07 7.29
N PHE A 46 -16.00 0.23 8.23
CA PHE A 46 -16.36 -1.20 8.26
C PHE A 46 -16.99 -1.63 9.58
N GLU A 47 -17.66 -2.78 9.57
CA GLU A 47 -18.25 -3.39 10.77
C GLU A 47 -17.27 -4.40 11.38
N CYS A 48 -17.21 -4.45 12.71
CA CYS A 48 -16.43 -5.45 13.41
C CYS A 48 -17.32 -6.64 13.74
N THR A 49 -16.86 -7.84 13.40
CA THR A 49 -17.55 -9.12 13.59
C THR A 49 -16.87 -9.91 14.70
N ALA A 50 -17.62 -10.30 15.72
CA ALA A 50 -17.12 -11.18 16.77
C ALA A 50 -16.89 -12.60 16.23
N ASP A 51 -15.77 -13.20 16.58
CA ASP A 51 -15.44 -14.57 16.22
C ASP A 51 -16.10 -15.55 17.23
N PRO A 52 -16.99 -16.44 16.78
CA PRO A 52 -17.68 -17.39 17.66
C PRO A 52 -16.74 -18.46 18.25
N ASP A 53 -15.59 -18.72 17.63
CA ASP A 53 -14.67 -19.78 18.02
C ASP A 53 -13.53 -19.28 18.92
N THR A 54 -13.11 -18.03 18.74
CA THR A 54 -11.89 -17.49 19.41
C THR A 54 -12.17 -16.39 20.44
N ASN A 55 -13.43 -16.01 20.65
CA ASN A 55 -13.82 -14.90 21.54
C ASN A 55 -13.15 -13.56 21.17
N GLY A 56 -12.65 -13.45 19.92
CA GLY A 56 -11.97 -12.30 19.34
C GLY A 56 -12.81 -11.62 18.26
N CYS A 57 -12.16 -10.92 17.34
CA CYS A 57 -12.81 -10.24 16.20
C CYS A 57 -12.13 -10.62 14.89
N LEU A 58 -12.91 -10.85 13.83
CA LEU A 58 -12.38 -11.29 12.53
C LEU A 58 -11.50 -10.24 11.85
N GLU A 59 -11.79 -8.96 12.05
CA GLU A 59 -11.09 -7.83 11.43
C GLU A 59 -9.86 -7.38 12.22
N PHE A 60 -9.66 -7.94 13.43
CA PHE A 60 -8.54 -7.62 14.30
C PHE A 60 -7.72 -8.90 14.57
N PRO A 61 -6.89 -9.32 13.61
CA PRO A 61 -6.09 -10.53 13.76
C PRO A 61 -5.00 -10.36 14.82
N ALA A 62 -4.62 -11.45 15.47
CA ALA A 62 -3.52 -11.50 16.45
C ALA A 62 -2.14 -11.18 15.85
N SER A 63 -2.01 -11.11 14.52
CA SER A 63 -0.77 -10.78 13.85
C SER A 63 -0.98 -10.06 12.52
N SER A 64 -0.04 -9.18 12.18
CA SER A 64 0.01 -8.38 10.95
C SER A 64 0.83 -9.08 9.88
N LEU A 65 1.45 -10.22 10.22
CA LEU A 65 2.23 -11.04 9.30
C LEU A 65 1.52 -11.27 7.96
N PRO A 66 0.24 -11.69 7.91
CA PRO A 66 -0.46 -11.88 6.64
C PRO A 66 -0.57 -10.59 5.81
N VAL A 67 -0.85 -9.46 6.46
CA VAL A 67 -0.97 -8.14 5.80
C VAL A 67 0.39 -7.69 5.28
N LEU A 68 1.45 -7.81 6.08
CA LEU A 68 2.80 -7.44 5.71
C LEU A 68 3.35 -8.32 4.58
N GLN A 69 3.04 -9.62 4.59
CA GLN A 69 3.40 -10.55 3.51
C GLN A 69 2.70 -10.16 2.20
N PHE A 70 1.41 -9.84 2.26
CA PHE A 70 0.67 -9.37 1.09
C PHE A 70 1.26 -8.08 0.51
N ILE A 71 1.53 -7.09 1.36
CA ILE A 71 2.18 -5.83 0.96
C ILE A 71 3.56 -6.09 0.33
N SER A 72 4.32 -7.03 0.89
CA SER A 72 5.64 -7.41 0.34
C SER A 72 5.52 -8.01 -1.07
N VAL A 73 4.53 -8.87 -1.31
CA VAL A 73 4.26 -9.42 -2.66
C VAL A 73 3.77 -8.32 -3.60
N LEU A 74 2.91 -7.42 -3.14
CA LEU A 74 2.44 -6.28 -3.94
C LEU A 74 3.62 -5.43 -4.42
N TYR A 75 4.55 -5.06 -3.54
CA TYR A 75 5.66 -4.20 -3.90
C TYR A 75 6.81 -4.90 -4.62
N ARG A 76 6.99 -6.21 -4.40
CA ARG A 76 8.09 -6.96 -5.00
C ARG A 76 7.72 -7.62 -6.33
N ASP A 77 6.54 -8.24 -6.41
CA ASP A 77 6.19 -9.14 -7.53
C ASP A 77 5.08 -8.56 -8.42
N MET A 78 4.17 -7.74 -7.88
CA MET A 78 3.10 -7.07 -8.65
C MET A 78 3.35 -5.56 -8.89
N GLY A 79 4.44 -5.01 -8.37
CA GLY A 79 4.74 -3.58 -8.39
C GLY A 79 4.79 -3.02 -9.82
N GLU A 80 5.55 -3.68 -10.71
CA GLU A 80 5.67 -3.26 -12.12
C GLU A 80 4.35 -3.36 -12.89
N LEU A 81 3.52 -4.37 -12.60
CA LEU A 81 2.22 -4.52 -13.26
C LEU A 81 1.27 -3.37 -12.87
N ILE A 82 1.27 -2.99 -11.60
CA ILE A 82 0.44 -1.90 -11.07
C ILE A 82 0.95 -0.55 -11.57
N GLU A 83 2.27 -0.33 -11.61
CA GLU A 83 2.87 0.85 -12.24
C GLU A 83 2.49 0.94 -13.72
N GLY A 84 2.53 -0.18 -14.46
CA GLY A 84 2.11 -0.22 -15.87
C GLY A 84 0.62 0.05 -16.07
N VAL A 85 -0.26 -0.43 -15.19
CA VAL A 85 -1.70 -0.10 -15.23
C VAL A 85 -1.93 1.39 -14.90
N ARG A 86 -1.22 1.94 -13.92
CA ARG A 86 -1.32 3.35 -13.52
C ARG A 86 -0.76 4.31 -14.58
N ALA A 87 0.37 3.98 -15.19
CA ALA A 87 0.96 4.76 -16.28
C ALA A 87 0.00 4.88 -17.46
N ARG A 88 -0.70 3.78 -17.80
CA ARG A 88 -1.76 3.77 -18.83
C ARG A 88 -2.96 4.64 -18.43
N ALA A 89 -3.43 4.55 -17.19
CA ALA A 89 -4.54 5.37 -16.70
C ALA A 89 -4.24 6.88 -16.73
N PHE A 90 -2.99 7.29 -16.50
CA PHE A 90 -2.59 8.70 -16.66
C PHE A 90 -2.42 9.12 -18.11
N ALA A 91 -1.93 8.23 -18.98
CA ALA A 91 -1.80 8.51 -20.41
C ALA A 91 -3.18 8.72 -21.08
N ASP A 92 -4.19 7.94 -20.69
CA ASP A 92 -5.55 8.07 -21.21
C ASP A 92 -6.22 9.39 -20.76
N GLY A 93 -5.93 9.86 -19.54
CA GLY A 93 -6.46 11.14 -19.04
C GLY A 93 -5.90 12.39 -19.74
N ASP A 94 -4.69 12.31 -20.31
CA ASP A 94 -4.08 13.41 -21.07
C ASP A 94 -4.66 13.51 -22.50
N ALA A 95 -5.03 12.37 -23.09
CA ALA A 95 -5.66 12.33 -24.41
C ALA A 95 -7.06 12.99 -24.44
N ASP A 96 -7.83 12.88 -23.35
CA ASP A 96 -9.13 13.54 -23.19
C ASP A 96 -8.99 15.05 -22.85
N ALA A 97 -7.89 15.46 -22.24
CA ALA A 97 -7.62 16.87 -21.93
C ALA A 97 -7.22 17.67 -23.18
N GLN A 98 -6.47 17.08 -24.11
CA GLN A 98 -5.99 17.76 -25.32
C GLN A 98 -7.12 18.08 -26.32
N GLN A 99 -8.21 17.31 -26.34
CA GLN A 99 -9.32 17.51 -27.27
C GLN A 99 -10.27 18.66 -26.88
N ASN A 100 -10.24 19.11 -25.62
CA ASN A 100 -11.13 20.17 -25.14
C ASN A 100 -10.54 21.60 -25.27
N ALA A 101 -9.26 21.72 -25.63
CA ALA A 101 -8.55 23.00 -25.70
C ALA A 101 -8.49 23.63 -27.10
N SER A 102 -9.20 23.06 -28.09
CA SER A 102 -9.34 23.64 -29.43
C SER A 102 -10.73 24.27 -29.59
N THR A 103 -10.89 25.54 -29.20
CA THR A 103 -11.98 26.43 -29.63
C THR A 103 -11.43 27.83 -29.83
#